data_AF-A0A9D3ULP5-F1
#
_entry.id   AF-A0A9D3ULP5-F1
#
_cell.length_a   1.000
_cell.length_b   1.000
_cell.length_c   1.000
_cell.angle_alpha   90.00
_cell.angle_beta   90.00
_cell.angle_gamma   90.00
#
_symmetry.space_group_name_H-M   'P 1'
#
loop_
_entity.id
_entity.type
_entity.pdbx_description
1 polymer ?
#
loop_
_entity_poly.entity_id
_entity_poly.type
_entity_poly.pdbx_seq_one_letter_code
_entity_poly.pdbx_strand_id
1 'polypeptide(L)'
;LAQDPTTRRIWFGIATAHDFESHDDITEERLYQNIFASHFGQLAIIFLWTSGNLFHVAWQGNFEAWVQDPLHVRPIAHAIWDPHFGQPAVEAFTRGGAPGPVNIAYSGVYQWWYTIGLRTNEDLYTGALFLLFLSALSLIAGWLHLQPKWKPSVSWFKNAESRLNHHLSGLFG
;
A
#
# COMPACT_ATOMS: atom_id res chain seq x y z
N LEU A 1 -5.01 -31.30 4.68
CA LEU A 1 -5.71 -30.34 5.58
C LEU A 1 -7.23 -30.36 5.44
N ALA A 2 -7.79 -30.44 4.22
CA ALA A 2 -9.23 -30.32 3.99
C ALA A 2 -10.12 -31.36 4.71
N GLN A 3 -9.59 -32.56 4.97
CA GLN A 3 -10.31 -33.66 5.63
C GLN A 3 -10.20 -33.63 7.16
N ASP A 4 -9.41 -32.72 7.75
CA ASP A 4 -9.27 -32.64 9.20
C ASP A 4 -10.59 -32.17 9.84
N PRO A 5 -11.22 -32.98 10.72
CA PRO A 5 -12.53 -32.67 11.29
C PRO A 5 -12.48 -31.65 12.43
N THR A 6 -11.28 -31.23 12.85
CA THR A 6 -11.09 -30.32 14.00
C THR A 6 -10.92 -28.86 13.56
N THR A 7 -10.86 -27.95 14.53
CA THR A 7 -10.52 -26.54 14.28
C THR A 7 -9.08 -26.34 13.80
N ARG A 8 -8.20 -27.35 13.96
CA ARG A 8 -6.84 -27.34 13.42
C ARG A 8 -6.81 -27.01 11.92
N ARG A 9 -7.79 -27.52 11.16
CA ARG A 9 -7.97 -27.24 9.73
C ARG A 9 -7.93 -25.75 9.41
N ILE A 10 -8.60 -24.93 10.21
CA ILE A 10 -8.72 -23.48 9.98
C ILE A 10 -7.35 -22.83 10.21
N TRP A 11 -6.73 -23.10 11.36
CA TRP A 11 -5.45 -22.51 11.75
C TRP A 11 -4.32 -22.88 10.80
N PHE A 12 -4.20 -24.17 10.47
CA PHE A 12 -3.18 -24.61 9.53
C PHE A 12 -3.45 -24.10 8.12
N GLY A 13 -4.71 -24.02 7.68
CA GLY A 13 -5.05 -23.43 6.39
C GLY A 13 -4.58 -21.99 6.24
N ILE A 14 -4.74 -21.16 7.29
CA ILE A 14 -4.23 -19.78 7.31
C ILE A 14 -2.69 -19.78 7.35
N ALA A 15 -2.09 -20.60 8.22
CA ALA A 15 -0.64 -20.59 8.44
C ALA A 15 0.16 -21.06 7.21
N THR A 16 -0.38 -21.98 6.41
CA THR A 16 0.30 -22.52 5.21
C THR A 16 -0.22 -21.91 3.91
N ALA A 17 -1.06 -20.87 3.98
CA ALA A 17 -1.68 -20.27 2.78
C ALA A 17 -0.65 -19.73 1.77
N HIS A 18 0.47 -19.18 2.26
CA HIS A 18 1.54 -18.62 1.42
C HIS A 18 2.74 -19.56 1.28
N ASP A 19 2.69 -20.76 1.88
CA ASP A 19 3.69 -21.80 1.69
C ASP A 19 3.38 -22.59 0.41
N PHE A 20 3.55 -21.94 -0.74
CA PHE A 20 3.10 -22.47 -2.03
C PHE A 20 3.76 -23.79 -2.42
N GLU A 21 4.99 -24.04 -1.97
CA GLU A 21 5.74 -25.28 -2.26
C GLU A 21 5.12 -26.52 -1.60
N SER A 22 4.38 -26.35 -0.49
CA SER A 22 3.73 -27.46 0.21
C SER A 22 2.30 -27.73 -0.24
N HIS A 23 1.80 -26.97 -1.23
CA HIS A 23 0.44 -27.15 -1.75
C HIS A 23 0.34 -28.40 -2.64
N ASP A 24 -0.80 -29.08 -2.57
CA ASP A 24 -1.08 -30.26 -3.39
C ASP A 24 -0.97 -29.90 -4.89
N ASP A 25 -0.37 -30.79 -5.68
CA ASP A 25 -0.21 -30.69 -7.15
C ASP A 25 0.52 -29.41 -7.65
N ILE A 26 1.37 -28.81 -6.82
CA ILE A 26 2.19 -27.67 -7.25
C ILE A 26 3.32 -28.12 -8.19
N THR A 27 3.49 -27.41 -9.30
CA THR A 27 4.63 -27.55 -10.22
C THR A 27 5.55 -26.35 -10.10
N GLU A 28 6.82 -26.50 -10.50
CA GLU A 28 7.77 -25.37 -10.50
C GLU A 28 7.24 -24.17 -11.31
N GLU A 29 6.66 -24.41 -12.48
CA GLU A 29 6.09 -23.35 -13.30
C GLU A 29 4.94 -22.61 -12.60
N ARG A 30 4.02 -23.36 -12.00
CA ARG A 30 2.86 -22.78 -11.30
C ARG A 30 3.28 -22.03 -10.04
N LEU A 31 4.30 -22.53 -9.33
CA LEU A 31 4.92 -21.86 -8.19
C LEU A 31 5.40 -20.46 -8.58
N TYR A 32 6.24 -20.35 -9.61
CA TYR A 32 6.76 -19.06 -10.07
C TYR A 32 5.65 -18.11 -10.55
N GLN A 33 4.65 -18.61 -11.28
CA GLN A 33 3.51 -17.81 -11.74
C GLN A 33 2.67 -17.27 -10.57
N ASN A 34 2.41 -18.09 -9.55
CA ASN A 34 1.68 -17.68 -8.35
C ASN A 34 2.45 -16.61 -7.56
N ILE A 35 3.77 -16.81 -7.38
CA ILE A 35 4.64 -15.81 -6.72
C ILE A 35 4.62 -14.50 -7.50
N PHE A 36 4.74 -14.55 -8.82
CA PHE A 36 4.77 -13.37 -9.68
C PHE A 36 3.48 -12.55 -9.61
N ALA A 37 2.31 -13.20 -9.69
CA ALA A 37 1.04 -12.53 -9.52
C ALA A 37 0.86 -11.98 -8.08
N SER A 38 1.35 -12.69 -7.07
CA SER A 38 1.34 -12.22 -5.67
C SER A 38 2.18 -10.96 -5.49
N HIS A 39 3.33 -10.82 -6.16
CA HIS A 39 4.12 -9.59 -6.15
C HIS A 39 3.36 -8.39 -6.72
N PHE A 40 2.61 -8.57 -7.82
CA PHE A 40 1.74 -7.52 -8.35
C PHE A 40 0.65 -7.12 -7.36
N GLY A 41 0.03 -8.09 -6.67
CA GLY A 41 -0.92 -7.82 -5.59
C GLY A 41 -0.28 -7.01 -4.46
N GLN A 42 0.92 -7.37 -4.03
CA GLN A 42 1.65 -6.65 -2.99
C GLN A 42 2.02 -5.21 -3.42
N LEU A 43 2.47 -5.02 -4.66
CA LEU A 43 2.72 -3.68 -5.22
C LEU A 43 1.45 -2.83 -5.22
N ALA A 44 0.31 -3.41 -5.62
CA ALA A 44 -0.96 -2.71 -5.61
C ALA A 44 -1.36 -2.24 -4.20
N ILE A 45 -1.13 -3.06 -3.16
CA ILE A 45 -1.36 -2.70 -1.76
C ILE A 45 -0.45 -1.54 -1.34
N ILE A 46 0.83 -1.54 -1.71
CA ILE A 46 1.77 -0.46 -1.40
C ILE A 46 1.32 0.86 -2.06
N PHE A 47 0.92 0.82 -3.33
CA PHE A 47 0.41 2.00 -4.04
C PHE A 47 -0.89 2.52 -3.42
N LEU A 48 -1.83 1.62 -3.09
CA LEU A 48 -3.09 1.99 -2.45
C LEU A 48 -2.87 2.58 -1.05
N TRP A 49 -1.96 2.00 -0.27
CA TRP A 49 -1.60 2.53 1.05
C TRP A 49 -1.00 3.93 0.93
N THR A 50 -0.05 4.13 0.01
CA THR A 50 0.55 5.47 -0.21
C THR A 50 -0.48 6.48 -0.73
N SER A 51 -1.38 6.04 -1.63
CA SER A 51 -2.53 6.84 -2.10
C SER A 51 -3.43 7.28 -0.95
N GLY A 52 -3.77 6.36 -0.03
CA GLY A 52 -4.56 6.67 1.16
C GLY A 52 -3.90 7.69 2.09
N ASN A 53 -2.58 7.60 2.30
CA ASN A 53 -1.84 8.60 3.07
C ASN A 53 -1.96 9.99 2.45
N LEU A 54 -1.71 10.12 1.14
CA LEU A 54 -1.85 11.39 0.42
C LEU A 54 -3.29 11.92 0.50
N PHE A 55 -4.27 11.06 0.24
CA PHE A 55 -5.69 11.42 0.23
C PHE A 55 -6.17 11.92 1.59
N HIS A 56 -5.86 11.21 2.68
CA HIS A 56 -6.28 11.63 4.01
C HIS A 56 -5.65 12.96 4.42
N VAL A 57 -4.39 13.20 4.08
CA VAL A 57 -3.74 14.49 4.35
C VAL A 57 -4.32 15.60 3.47
N ALA A 58 -4.59 15.36 2.19
CA ALA A 58 -5.21 16.33 1.30
C ALA A 58 -6.62 16.72 1.73
N TRP A 59 -7.40 15.74 2.22
CA TRP A 59 -8.81 15.94 2.56
C TRP A 59 -9.04 16.43 3.99
N GLN A 60 -8.33 15.86 4.96
CA GLN A 60 -8.57 16.07 6.40
C GLN A 60 -7.35 16.62 7.13
N GLY A 61 -6.20 16.67 6.46
CA GLY A 61 -4.98 17.22 7.00
C GLY A 61 -4.96 18.74 6.95
N ASN A 62 -3.80 19.27 7.35
CA ASN A 62 -3.48 20.70 7.38
C ASN A 62 -2.20 21.00 6.58
N PHE A 63 -1.96 20.29 5.48
CA PHE A 63 -0.69 20.36 4.74
C PHE A 63 -0.31 21.76 4.30
N GLU A 64 -1.24 22.51 3.69
CA GLU A 64 -0.97 23.89 3.26
C GLU A 64 -0.63 24.83 4.43
N ALA A 65 -1.34 24.70 5.57
CA ALA A 65 -1.03 25.47 6.76
C ALA A 65 0.34 25.07 7.36
N TRP A 66 0.66 23.77 7.35
CA TRP A 66 1.95 23.25 7.79
C TRP A 66 3.10 23.74 6.91
N VAL A 67 2.89 23.84 5.59
CA VAL A 67 3.89 24.37 4.65
C VAL A 67 4.26 25.83 4.96
N GLN A 68 3.32 26.63 5.48
CA GLN A 68 3.59 28.03 5.85
C GLN A 68 4.41 28.16 7.15
N ASP A 69 4.26 27.24 8.10
CA ASP A 69 5.01 27.25 9.37
C ASP A 69 5.31 25.82 9.87
N PRO A 70 6.27 25.13 9.23
CA PRO A 70 6.54 23.71 9.47
C PRO A 70 7.18 23.42 10.84
N LEU A 71 7.64 24.46 11.55
CA LEU A 71 8.29 24.34 12.85
C LEU A 71 7.29 24.36 14.01
N HIS A 72 6.15 25.04 13.88
CA HIS A 72 5.18 25.19 14.97
C HIS A 72 3.84 24.51 14.68
N VAL A 73 3.45 24.37 13.41
CA VAL A 73 2.24 23.64 13.04
C VAL A 73 2.50 22.14 13.17
N ARG A 74 1.64 21.43 13.91
CA ARG A 74 1.72 19.97 14.00
C ARG A 74 0.98 19.33 12.83
N PRO A 75 1.59 18.37 12.12
CA PRO A 75 0.96 17.74 10.96
C PRO A 75 -0.20 16.84 11.41
N ILE A 76 -1.30 16.88 10.68
CA ILE A 76 -2.49 16.05 10.93
C ILE A 76 -2.44 14.81 10.04
N ALA A 77 -2.68 13.63 10.61
CA ALA A 77 -2.76 12.39 9.85
C ALA A 77 -4.12 12.25 9.15
N HIS A 78 -5.20 12.23 9.93
CA HIS A 78 -6.59 12.11 9.47
C HIS A 78 -7.54 12.49 10.62
N ALA A 79 -8.82 12.68 10.30
CA ALA A 79 -9.87 12.90 11.29
C ALA A 79 -10.17 11.63 12.10
N ILE A 80 -10.60 11.80 13.34
CA ILE A 80 -11.12 10.73 14.19
C ILE A 80 -12.64 10.75 14.10
N TRP A 81 -13.23 9.61 13.77
CA TRP A 81 -14.67 9.39 13.84
C TRP A 81 -14.94 8.18 14.74
N ASP A 82 -15.20 8.44 16.02
CA ASP A 82 -15.52 7.40 17.01
C ASP A 82 -16.79 7.80 17.78
N PRO A 83 -17.94 7.11 17.56
CA PRO A 83 -19.20 7.44 18.23
C PRO A 83 -19.19 7.15 19.73
N HIS A 84 -18.18 6.45 20.24
CA HIS A 84 -18.05 6.16 21.68
C HIS A 84 -17.32 7.28 22.44
N PHE A 85 -16.76 8.28 21.74
CA PHE A 85 -16.10 9.40 22.39
C PHE A 85 -17.12 10.24 23.17
N GLY A 86 -16.88 10.37 24.48
CA GLY A 86 -17.52 11.41 25.28
C GLY A 86 -16.97 12.79 24.93
N GLN A 87 -17.72 13.83 25.27
CA GLN A 87 -17.34 15.23 25.02
C GLN A 87 -15.90 15.59 25.44
N PRO A 88 -15.38 15.16 26.61
CA PRO A 88 -14.01 15.45 27.00
C PRO A 88 -12.96 14.86 26.04
N ALA A 89 -13.24 13.69 25.44
CA ALA A 89 -12.34 13.08 24.47
C ALA A 89 -12.38 13.85 23.14
N VAL A 90 -13.58 14.25 22.69
CA VAL A 90 -13.74 15.10 21.50
C VAL A 90 -12.92 16.38 21.64
N GLU A 91 -13.02 17.07 22.78
CA GLU A 91 -12.24 18.28 23.07
C GLU A 91 -10.74 17.99 23.14
N ALA A 92 -10.35 16.90 23.82
CA ALA A 92 -8.95 16.54 23.98
C ALA A 92 -8.27 16.18 22.66
N PHE A 93 -8.98 15.64 21.67
CA PHE A 93 -8.44 15.29 20.35
C PHE A 93 -8.67 16.37 19.27
N THR A 94 -9.48 17.39 19.55
CA THR A 94 -9.63 18.56 18.68
C THR A 94 -8.43 19.49 18.88
N ARG A 95 -7.37 19.28 18.11
CA ARG A 95 -6.08 19.98 18.24
C ARG A 95 -5.63 20.60 16.92
N GLY A 96 -4.64 21.48 16.97
CA GLY A 96 -3.95 21.98 15.78
C GLY A 96 -4.81 22.89 14.90
N GLY A 97 -5.83 23.54 15.46
CA GLY A 97 -6.76 24.40 14.73
C GLY A 97 -7.80 23.64 13.88
N ALA A 98 -7.88 22.31 14.02
CA ALA A 98 -8.87 21.51 13.32
C ALA A 98 -10.30 21.75 13.86
N PRO A 99 -11.34 21.66 13.00
CA PRO A 99 -12.74 21.82 13.42
C PRO A 99 -13.29 20.64 14.25
N GLY A 100 -12.51 19.57 14.42
CA GLY A 100 -12.90 18.40 15.18
C GLY A 100 -11.73 17.49 15.54
N PRO A 101 -12.01 16.29 16.11
CA PRO A 101 -11.00 15.36 16.57
C PRO A 101 -10.08 14.88 15.45
N VAL A 102 -8.76 14.90 15.67
CA VAL A 102 -7.75 14.51 14.69
C VAL A 102 -6.59 13.75 15.34
N ASN A 103 -5.89 12.93 14.54
CA ASN A 103 -4.61 12.35 14.93
C ASN A 103 -3.44 13.22 14.44
N ILE A 104 -2.41 13.38 15.27
CA ILE A 104 -1.16 14.02 14.86
C ILE A 104 -0.29 12.98 14.14
N ALA A 105 0.24 13.35 12.97
CA ALA A 105 1.11 12.50 12.18
C ALA A 105 2.55 12.50 12.73
N TYR A 106 3.14 11.31 12.84
CA TYR A 106 4.54 11.13 13.24
C TYR A 106 5.36 10.33 12.21
N SER A 107 4.77 10.02 11.05
CA SER A 107 5.41 9.22 9.99
C SER A 107 6.47 9.99 9.19
N GLY A 108 6.52 11.33 9.30
CA GLY A 108 7.45 12.17 8.53
C GLY A 108 7.01 12.47 7.09
N VAL A 109 5.80 12.05 6.68
CA VAL A 109 5.33 12.20 5.29
C VAL A 109 5.18 13.66 4.86
N TYR A 110 4.81 14.57 5.77
CA TYR A 110 4.73 16.00 5.49
C TYR A 110 6.10 16.57 5.11
N GLN A 111 7.14 16.25 5.89
CA GLN A 111 8.51 16.70 5.65
C GLN A 111 9.03 16.16 4.33
N TRP A 112 8.78 14.89 4.04
CA TRP A 112 9.17 14.27 2.78
C TRP A 112 8.50 14.94 1.57
N TRP A 113 7.16 15.02 1.56
CA TRP A 113 6.39 15.62 0.46
C TRP A 113 6.72 17.09 0.23
N TYR A 114 6.93 17.84 1.31
CA TYR A 114 7.41 19.21 1.22
C TYR A 114 8.80 19.29 0.59
N THR A 115 9.72 18.42 0.98
CA THR A 115 11.09 18.42 0.46
C THR A 115 11.13 18.12 -1.04
N ILE A 116 10.28 17.20 -1.52
CA ILE A 116 10.19 16.86 -2.96
C ILE A 116 9.34 17.84 -3.79
N GLY A 117 8.80 18.90 -3.17
CA GLY A 117 8.20 20.02 -3.88
C GLY A 117 6.67 20.16 -3.82
N LEU A 118 5.95 19.29 -3.11
CA LEU A 118 4.49 19.43 -2.97
C LEU A 118 4.16 20.60 -2.04
N ARG A 119 3.15 21.41 -2.40
CA ARG A 119 2.80 22.63 -1.64
C ARG A 119 1.31 22.74 -1.34
N THR A 120 0.46 22.14 -2.16
CA THR A 120 -0.99 22.29 -2.09
C THR A 120 -1.69 20.96 -1.81
N ASN A 121 -2.93 21.02 -1.34
CA ASN A 121 -3.77 19.83 -1.23
C ASN A 121 -4.11 19.25 -2.60
N GLU A 122 -4.14 20.07 -3.66
CA GLU A 122 -4.34 19.62 -5.04
C GLU A 122 -3.18 18.75 -5.53
N ASP A 123 -1.93 19.10 -5.19
CA ASP A 123 -0.75 18.28 -5.49
C ASP A 123 -0.89 16.87 -4.86
N LEU A 124 -1.27 16.84 -3.57
CA LEU A 124 -1.46 15.59 -2.83
C LEU A 124 -2.60 14.77 -3.41
N TYR A 125 -3.73 15.41 -3.72
CA TYR A 125 -4.91 14.74 -4.27
C TYR A 125 -4.65 14.15 -5.66
N THR A 126 -3.95 14.89 -6.52
CA THR A 126 -3.53 14.40 -7.84
C THR A 126 -2.58 13.21 -7.72
N GLY A 127 -1.60 13.28 -6.79
CA GLY A 127 -0.73 12.16 -6.47
C GLY A 127 -1.48 10.94 -5.96
N ALA A 128 -2.50 11.14 -5.11
CA ALA A 128 -3.34 10.06 -4.61
C ALA A 128 -4.08 9.34 -5.75
N LEU A 129 -4.69 10.08 -6.68
CA LEU A 129 -5.38 9.50 -7.83
C LEU A 129 -4.43 8.78 -8.79
N PHE A 130 -3.24 9.33 -9.01
CA PHE A 130 -2.20 8.66 -9.82
C PHE A 130 -1.78 7.32 -9.22
N LEU A 131 -1.52 7.27 -7.92
CA LEU A 131 -1.16 6.01 -7.25
C LEU A 131 -2.33 5.02 -7.19
N LEU A 132 -3.57 5.50 -7.09
CA LEU A 132 -4.76 4.65 -7.19
C LEU A 132 -4.84 3.99 -8.59
N PHE A 133 -4.57 4.76 -9.64
CA PHE A 133 -4.48 4.23 -11.01
C PHE A 133 -3.36 3.18 -11.14
N LEU A 134 -2.16 3.44 -10.60
CA LEU A 134 -1.07 2.45 -10.61
C LEU A 134 -1.40 1.19 -9.81
N SER A 135 -2.15 1.31 -8.71
CA SER A 135 -2.65 0.17 -7.94
C SER A 135 -3.58 -0.70 -8.80
N ALA A 136 -4.55 -0.09 -9.48
CA ALA A 136 -5.46 -0.78 -10.39
C ALA A 136 -4.70 -1.43 -11.56
N LEU A 137 -3.74 -0.73 -12.16
CA LEU A 137 -2.90 -1.27 -13.22
C LEU A 137 -2.09 -2.49 -12.76
N SER A 138 -1.54 -2.44 -11.54
CA SER A 138 -0.79 -3.56 -10.95
C SER A 138 -1.67 -4.79 -10.74
N LEU A 139 -2.90 -4.62 -10.26
CA LEU A 139 -3.87 -5.71 -10.12
C LEU A 139 -4.23 -6.32 -11.47
N ILE A 140 -4.48 -5.49 -12.49
CA ILE A 140 -4.78 -5.95 -13.85
C ILE A 140 -3.58 -6.70 -14.44
N ALA A 141 -2.36 -6.20 -14.25
CA ALA A 141 -1.14 -6.86 -14.73
C ALA A 141 -0.95 -8.23 -14.06
N GLY A 142 -1.14 -8.32 -12.74
CA GLY A 142 -1.10 -9.59 -12.00
C GLY A 142 -2.13 -10.60 -12.52
N TRP A 143 -3.38 -10.17 -12.72
CA TRP A 143 -4.44 -11.00 -13.32
C TRP A 143 -4.12 -11.42 -14.76
N LEU A 144 -3.60 -10.49 -15.57
CA LEU A 144 -3.28 -10.71 -16.98
C LEU A 144 -2.20 -11.79 -17.12
N HIS A 145 -1.14 -11.73 -16.32
CA HIS A 145 -0.06 -12.72 -16.34
C HIS A 145 -0.44 -14.09 -15.78
N LEU A 146 -1.66 -14.26 -15.26
CA LEU A 146 -2.27 -15.56 -14.97
C LEU A 146 -3.13 -16.09 -16.13
N GLN A 147 -3.42 -15.30 -17.16
CA GLN A 147 -4.20 -15.75 -18.31
C GLN A 147 -3.34 -16.64 -19.23
N PRO A 148 -3.89 -17.74 -19.80
CA PRO A 148 -3.11 -18.75 -20.53
C PRO A 148 -2.14 -18.21 -21.59
N LYS A 149 -2.52 -17.14 -22.29
CA LYS A 149 -1.70 -16.52 -23.35
C LYS A 149 -0.49 -15.73 -22.82
N TRP A 150 -0.54 -15.25 -21.58
CA TRP A 150 0.39 -14.25 -21.04
C TRP A 150 1.20 -14.77 -19.83
N LYS A 151 1.04 -16.07 -19.53
CA LYS A 151 1.81 -16.76 -18.50
C LYS A 151 3.29 -16.83 -18.91
N PRO A 152 4.22 -16.32 -18.07
CA PRO A 152 5.65 -16.49 -18.33
C PRO A 152 6.09 -17.94 -18.12
N SER A 153 7.09 -18.37 -18.89
CA SER A 153 7.73 -19.68 -18.75
C SER A 153 8.74 -19.71 -17.61
N VAL A 154 9.09 -20.91 -17.13
CA VAL A 154 10.18 -21.10 -16.14
C VAL A 154 11.51 -20.53 -16.63
N SER A 155 11.83 -20.66 -17.93
CA SER A 155 13.04 -20.11 -18.52
C SER A 155 13.11 -18.59 -18.44
N TRP A 156 11.96 -17.90 -18.55
CA TRP A 156 11.88 -16.45 -18.35
C TRP A 156 12.19 -16.08 -16.90
N PHE A 157 11.58 -16.78 -15.93
CA PHE A 157 11.82 -16.53 -14.50
C PHE A 157 13.27 -16.76 -14.07
N LYS A 158 13.95 -17.73 -14.69
CA LYS A 158 15.34 -18.10 -14.40
C LYS A 158 16.38 -17.30 -15.19
N ASN A 159 15.97 -16.37 -16.05
CA ASN A 159 16.92 -15.50 -16.76
C ASN A 159 17.45 -14.40 -15.84
N ALA A 160 18.45 -14.74 -15.02
CA ALA A 160 19.02 -13.84 -14.03
C ALA A 160 19.80 -12.67 -14.64
N GLU A 161 20.54 -12.90 -15.73
CA GLU A 161 21.32 -11.86 -16.41
C GLU A 161 20.40 -10.78 -16.98
N SER A 162 19.34 -11.18 -17.70
CA SER A 162 18.36 -10.23 -18.22
C SER A 162 17.71 -9.43 -17.08
N ARG A 163 17.28 -10.10 -15.99
CA ARG A 163 16.67 -9.41 -14.84
C ARG A 163 17.63 -8.44 -14.18
N LEU A 164 18.89 -8.83 -13.96
CA LEU A 164 19.91 -7.97 -13.36
C LEU A 164 20.16 -6.74 -14.23
N ASN A 165 20.30 -6.90 -15.54
CA ASN A 165 20.52 -5.78 -16.44
C ASN A 165 19.35 -4.79 -16.38
N HIS A 166 18.11 -5.26 -16.52
CA HIS A 166 16.93 -4.38 -16.48
C HIS A 166 16.74 -3.71 -15.11
N HIS A 167 17.04 -4.41 -14.00
CA HIS A 167 16.89 -3.82 -12.67
C HIS A 167 17.98 -2.78 -12.38
N LEU A 168 19.24 -3.09 -12.71
CA LEU A 168 20.34 -2.17 -12.42
C LEU A 168 20.32 -0.94 -13.34
N SER A 169 20.05 -1.12 -14.64
CA SER A 169 20.08 0.01 -15.58
C SER A 169 18.75 0.74 -15.72
N GLY A 170 17.62 0.07 -15.47
CA GLY A 170 16.29 0.64 -15.69
C GLY A 170 15.50 0.93 -14.42
N LEU A 171 15.50 0.03 -13.43
CA LEU A 171 14.76 0.25 -12.18
C LEU A 171 15.51 1.16 -11.19
N PHE A 172 16.83 1.02 -11.10
CA PHE A 172 17.67 1.82 -10.20
C PHE A 172 18.39 3.00 -10.86
N GLY A 173 18.77 2.85 -12.13
CA GLY A 173 19.47 3.87 -12.91
C GLY A 173 18.57 5.04 -13.27
#